data_AF-A0A355EZF7-F1
#
_entry.id   AF-A0A355EZF7-F1
#
_cell.length_a   1.000
_cell.length_b   1.000
_cell.length_c   1.000
_cell.angle_alpha   90.00
_cell.angle_beta   90.00
_cell.angle_gamma   90.00
#
_symmetry.space_group_name_H-M   'P 1'
#
loop_
_entity.id
_entity.type
_entity.pdbx_description
1 polymer ?
#
loop_
_entity_poly.entity_id
_entity_poly.type
_entity_poly.pdbx_seq_one_letter_code
_entity_poly.pdbx_strand_id
1 'polypeptide(L)'
;MVRSSSEDRGEDLIPRLRQVSAEDGSFDLFAPDACTRWVPLFLDRGADLVVMGHTHAAKALPLERGLYLNSGSWGRLLPLPESAASEGEWKGFLADLHAGRDLGEARPTWVRVERDARGTRACLMEWKDSAAESRAFYRFEPENRHWKREG
;
A
#
# COMPACT_ATOMS: atom_id res chain seq x y z
N MET A 1 -0.90 34.19 31.80
CA MET A 1 0.22 33.33 31.37
C MET A 1 -0.31 31.90 31.31
N VAL A 2 -0.78 31.46 30.15
CA VAL A 2 -1.36 30.11 29.98
C VAL A 2 -0.21 29.18 29.61
N ARG A 3 0.20 28.33 30.54
CA ARG A 3 1.02 27.15 30.21
C ARG A 3 0.08 26.13 29.56
N SER A 4 -0.07 26.19 28.24
CA SER A 4 -0.58 25.05 27.48
C SER A 4 0.55 24.03 27.44
N SER A 5 0.50 23.04 28.35
CA SER A 5 1.48 21.96 28.35
C SER A 5 1.27 21.11 27.10
N SER A 6 2.37 20.73 26.46
CA SER A 6 2.40 19.75 25.37
C SER A 6 1.93 18.36 25.79
N GLU A 7 1.77 18.11 27.09
CA GLU A 7 1.36 16.84 27.69
C GLU A 7 -0.13 16.54 27.47
N ASP A 8 -1.00 17.56 27.43
CA ASP A 8 -2.45 17.39 27.23
C ASP A 8 -2.85 17.02 25.78
N ARG A 9 -1.93 17.08 24.81
CA ARG A 9 -2.22 16.73 23.42
C ARG A 9 -2.12 15.23 23.11
N GLY A 10 -1.48 14.45 24.00
CA GLY A 10 -1.21 13.03 23.78
C GLY A 10 -2.39 12.11 24.07
N GLU A 11 -3.17 12.40 25.12
CA GLU A 11 -4.21 11.47 25.61
C GLU A 11 -5.41 11.36 24.66
N ASP A 12 -5.70 12.40 23.88
CA ASP A 12 -6.80 12.42 22.90
C ASP A 12 -6.37 11.93 21.48
N LEU A 13 -5.10 11.53 21.30
CA LEU A 13 -4.60 11.04 20.02
C LEU A 13 -4.87 9.54 19.81
N ILE A 14 -4.79 8.72 20.86
CA ILE A 14 -4.95 7.26 20.72
C ILE A 14 -6.32 6.91 20.11
N PRO A 15 -7.46 7.46 20.57
CA PRO A 15 -8.75 7.16 19.97
C PRO A 15 -8.83 7.55 18.48
N ARG A 16 -8.25 8.70 18.10
CA ARG A 16 -8.22 9.16 16.70
C ARG A 16 -7.33 8.30 15.82
N LEU A 17 -6.15 7.96 16.30
CA LEU A 17 -5.22 7.09 15.56
C LEU A 17 -5.76 5.67 15.42
N ARG A 18 -6.51 5.17 16.41
CA ARG A 18 -7.25 3.90 16.29
C ARG A 18 -8.30 3.95 15.18
N GLN A 19 -9.05 5.05 15.09
CA GLN A 19 -10.00 5.24 13.99
C GLN A 19 -9.28 5.26 12.64
N VAL A 20 -8.19 6.02 12.52
CA VAL A 20 -7.38 6.04 11.29
C VAL A 20 -6.87 4.65 10.96
N SER A 21 -6.29 3.92 11.92
CA SER A 21 -5.80 2.54 11.74
C SER A 21 -6.91 1.57 11.31
N ALA A 22 -8.13 1.73 11.83
CA ALA A 22 -9.27 0.90 11.45
C ALA A 22 -9.73 1.12 10.00
N GLU A 23 -9.51 2.34 9.49
CA GLU A 23 -9.87 2.74 8.12
C GLU A 23 -8.65 2.65 7.16
N ASP A 24 -7.44 2.47 7.68
CA ASP A 24 -6.20 2.52 6.92
C ASP A 24 -5.98 1.23 6.12
N GLY A 25 -6.46 1.25 4.88
CA GLY A 25 -6.14 0.24 3.88
C GLY A 25 -4.77 0.42 3.23
N SER A 26 -3.90 1.35 3.67
CA SER A 26 -2.65 1.67 2.96
C SER A 26 -1.76 0.44 2.78
N PHE A 27 -1.63 -0.39 3.80
CA PHE A 27 -0.77 -1.58 3.74
C PHE A 27 -1.46 -2.85 3.21
N ASP A 28 -2.78 -2.80 2.97
CA ASP A 28 -3.47 -3.88 2.26
C ASP A 28 -3.16 -3.77 0.76
N LEU A 29 -2.50 -4.78 0.23
CA LEU A 29 -2.09 -4.84 -1.17
C LEU A 29 -3.29 -4.84 -2.14
N PHE A 30 -4.43 -5.37 -1.71
CA PHE A 30 -5.61 -5.60 -2.54
C PHE A 30 -6.72 -4.59 -2.29
N ALA A 31 -6.54 -3.67 -1.32
CA ALA A 31 -7.48 -2.57 -1.11
C ALA A 31 -7.31 -1.47 -2.17
N PRO A 32 -8.39 -0.79 -2.58
CA PRO A 32 -8.29 0.38 -3.43
C PRO A 32 -7.51 1.52 -2.75
N ASP A 33 -6.92 2.39 -3.55
CA ASP A 33 -6.28 3.63 -3.13
C ASP A 33 -6.90 4.87 -3.78
N ALA A 34 -6.39 6.05 -3.45
CA ALA A 34 -6.87 7.31 -4.03
C ALA A 34 -6.72 7.40 -5.55
N CYS A 35 -5.80 6.63 -6.14
CA CYS A 35 -5.54 6.59 -7.57
C CYS A 35 -6.46 5.63 -8.32
N THR A 36 -6.99 4.61 -7.64
CA THR A 36 -7.89 3.59 -8.19
C THR A 36 -9.11 4.21 -8.90
N ARG A 37 -9.63 5.34 -8.40
CA ARG A 37 -10.76 6.07 -9.02
C ARG A 37 -10.51 6.53 -10.46
N TRP A 38 -9.24 6.70 -10.86
CA TRP A 38 -8.88 7.14 -12.21
C TRP A 38 -8.67 5.99 -13.18
N VAL A 39 -8.54 4.76 -12.68
CA VAL A 39 -8.23 3.59 -13.51
C VAL A 39 -9.28 3.34 -14.60
N PRO A 40 -10.60 3.43 -14.34
CA PRO A 40 -11.62 3.22 -15.38
C PRO A 40 -11.42 4.11 -16.62
N LEU A 41 -10.94 5.35 -16.44
CA LEU A 41 -10.69 6.29 -17.54
C LEU A 41 -9.69 5.75 -18.58
N PHE A 42 -8.68 5.00 -18.12
CA PHE A 42 -7.66 4.38 -18.97
C PHE A 42 -8.17 3.09 -19.59
N LEU A 43 -8.92 2.30 -18.81
CA LEU A 43 -9.51 1.04 -19.28
C LEU A 43 -10.53 1.28 -20.40
N ASP A 44 -11.35 2.33 -20.27
CA ASP A 44 -12.31 2.75 -21.29
C ASP A 44 -11.64 3.24 -22.59
N ARG A 45 -10.35 3.61 -22.52
CA ARG A 45 -9.51 3.95 -23.68
C ARG A 45 -8.74 2.77 -24.26
N GLY A 46 -9.02 1.56 -23.80
CA GLY A 46 -8.45 0.32 -24.34
C GLY A 46 -7.17 -0.15 -23.66
N ALA A 47 -6.78 0.45 -22.52
CA ALA A 47 -5.72 -0.14 -21.70
C ALA A 47 -6.24 -1.40 -20.98
N ASP A 48 -5.41 -2.42 -20.87
CA ASP A 48 -5.71 -3.62 -20.08
C ASP A 48 -4.94 -3.65 -18.75
N LEU A 49 -3.88 -2.85 -18.63
CA LEU A 49 -3.03 -2.73 -17.46
C LEU A 49 -2.72 -1.25 -17.22
N VAL A 50 -2.96 -0.78 -16.00
CA VAL A 50 -2.59 0.56 -15.54
C VAL A 50 -1.55 0.42 -14.45
N VAL A 51 -0.38 1.00 -14.68
CA VAL A 51 0.71 1.05 -13.69
C VAL A 51 0.87 2.48 -13.22
N MET A 52 0.82 2.67 -11.90
CA MET A 52 1.14 3.94 -11.24
C MET A 52 2.27 3.75 -10.24
N GLY A 53 2.80 4.87 -9.74
CA GLY A 53 3.84 4.89 -8.73
C GLY A 53 3.88 6.26 -8.06
N HIS A 54 4.85 6.46 -7.16
CA HIS A 54 5.10 7.71 -6.42
C HIS A 54 4.03 8.06 -5.36
N THR A 55 2.79 7.59 -5.50
CA THR A 55 1.65 8.01 -4.67
C THR A 55 1.24 6.93 -3.66
N HIS A 56 1.93 6.87 -2.52
CA HIS A 56 1.62 6.06 -1.32
C HIS A 56 2.21 4.64 -1.29
N ALA A 57 1.45 3.67 -0.77
CA ALA A 57 1.83 2.27 -0.63
C ALA A 57 1.52 1.45 -1.89
N ALA A 58 2.20 0.32 -2.04
CA ALA A 58 2.07 -0.53 -3.21
C ALA A 58 0.69 -1.21 -3.27
N LYS A 59 0.12 -1.34 -4.48
CA LYS A 59 -1.21 -1.92 -4.73
C LYS A 59 -1.18 -2.90 -5.88
N ALA A 60 -1.99 -3.94 -5.77
CA ALA A 60 -2.20 -4.94 -6.81
C ALA A 60 -3.69 -5.32 -6.88
N LEU A 61 -4.47 -4.51 -7.60
CA LEU A 61 -5.92 -4.63 -7.63
C LEU A 61 -6.38 -5.21 -8.98
N PRO A 62 -6.84 -6.47 -9.03
CA PRO A 62 -7.56 -6.98 -10.20
C PRO A 62 -8.90 -6.27 -10.31
N LEU A 63 -9.27 -5.87 -11.52
CA LEU A 63 -10.54 -5.20 -11.82
C LEU A 63 -11.37 -6.10 -12.75
N GLU A 64 -12.67 -5.85 -12.84
CA GLU A 64 -13.54 -6.57 -13.78
C GLU A 64 -13.02 -6.52 -15.22
N ARG A 65 -12.40 -5.40 -15.60
CA ARG A 65 -11.86 -5.14 -16.94
C ARG A 65 -10.44 -4.59 -16.87
N GLY A 66 -9.49 -5.40 -16.44
CA GLY A 66 -8.06 -5.07 -16.47
C GLY A 66 -7.35 -5.26 -15.14
N LEU A 67 -6.17 -4.68 -15.03
CA LEU A 67 -5.34 -4.77 -13.83
C LEU A 67 -4.80 -3.39 -13.45
N TYR A 68 -4.88 -3.06 -12.17
CA TYR A 68 -4.24 -1.89 -11.59
C TYR A 68 -3.09 -2.32 -10.70
N LEU A 69 -1.88 -1.84 -11.00
CA LEU A 69 -0.72 -1.98 -10.13
C LEU A 69 -0.21 -0.59 -9.73
N ASN A 70 0.07 -0.41 -8.45
CA ASN A 70 0.79 0.76 -7.94
C ASN A 70 2.11 0.27 -7.34
N SER A 71 3.24 0.80 -7.82
CA SER A 71 4.56 0.50 -7.26
C SER A 71 4.81 1.18 -5.92
N GLY A 72 3.87 1.94 -5.38
CA GLY A 72 4.01 2.70 -4.16
C GLY A 72 5.13 3.76 -4.24
N SER A 73 5.72 4.01 -3.09
CA SER A 73 6.82 4.96 -2.87
C SER A 73 8.03 4.24 -2.30
N TRP A 74 9.21 4.75 -2.59
CA TRP A 74 10.46 4.31 -1.97
C TRP A 74 10.78 5.09 -0.69
N GLY A 75 9.90 6.03 -0.32
CA GLY A 75 9.89 6.63 1.00
C GLY A 75 9.56 5.59 2.08
N ARG A 76 9.94 5.91 3.31
CA ARG A 76 9.60 5.08 4.47
C ARG A 76 8.17 5.32 4.87
N LEU A 77 7.43 4.25 5.14
CA LEU A 77 6.05 4.30 5.56
C LEU A 77 5.98 4.02 7.06
N LEU A 78 5.17 4.77 7.79
CA LEU A 78 4.97 4.56 9.23
C LEU A 78 3.70 3.71 9.42
N PRO A 79 3.83 2.40 9.72
CA PRO A 79 2.67 1.61 10.07
C PRO A 79 2.14 2.06 11.43
N LEU A 80 0.83 2.25 11.52
CA LEU A 80 0.15 2.39 12.80
C LEU A 80 -0.01 1.00 13.44
N PRO A 81 -0.02 0.91 14.78
CA PRO A 81 -0.52 -0.29 15.45
C PRO A 81 -1.93 -0.65 14.95
N GLU A 82 -2.28 -1.94 14.98
CA GLU A 82 -3.63 -2.38 14.64
C GLU A 82 -4.65 -1.66 15.54
N SER A 83 -5.83 -1.35 14.98
CA SER A 83 -6.86 -0.61 15.72
C SER A 83 -7.30 -1.31 17.02
N ALA A 84 -7.28 -2.65 17.01
CA ALA A 84 -7.58 -3.51 18.16
C ALA A 84 -6.40 -3.71 19.14
N ALA A 85 -5.22 -3.17 18.84
CA ALA A 85 -4.05 -3.27 19.71
C ALA A 85 -4.32 -2.67 21.10
N SER A 86 -3.65 -3.23 22.09
CA SER A 86 -3.78 -2.84 23.49
C SER A 86 -3.41 -1.38 23.72
N GLU A 87 -3.96 -0.77 24.76
CA GLU A 87 -3.62 0.62 25.11
C GLU A 87 -2.12 0.79 25.41
N GLY A 88 -1.48 -0.25 25.97
CA GLY A 88 -0.04 -0.26 26.22
C GLY A 88 0.79 -0.17 24.93
N GLU A 89 0.39 -0.89 23.87
CA GLU A 89 1.06 -0.81 22.56
C GLU A 89 0.93 0.57 21.94
N TRP A 90 -0.26 1.18 22.02
CA TRP A 90 -0.48 2.54 21.54
C TRP A 90 0.34 3.58 22.31
N LYS A 91 0.40 3.48 23.64
CA LYS A 91 1.23 4.35 24.47
C LYS A 91 2.73 4.16 24.15
N GLY A 92 3.17 2.93 23.97
CA GLY A 92 4.54 2.62 23.55
C GLY A 92 4.89 3.24 22.21
N PHE A 93 4.03 3.07 21.20
CA PHE A 93 4.20 3.68 19.88
C PHE A 93 4.33 5.21 19.95
N LEU A 94 3.44 5.89 20.70
CA LEU A 94 3.51 7.34 20.86
C LEU A 94 4.75 7.80 21.63
N ALA A 95 5.18 7.04 22.65
CA ALA A 95 6.40 7.33 23.38
C ALA A 95 7.64 7.21 22.48
N ASP A 96 7.69 6.18 21.63
CA ASP A 96 8.77 5.99 20.66
C ASP A 96 8.77 7.10 19.60
N LEU A 97 7.61 7.48 19.08
CA LEU A 97 7.47 8.60 18.15
C LEU A 97 7.93 9.92 18.79
N HIS A 98 7.56 10.18 20.04
CA HIS A 98 7.98 11.37 20.79
C HIS A 98 9.48 11.39 21.06
N ALA A 99 10.07 10.23 21.33
CA ALA A 99 11.51 10.06 21.49
C ALA A 99 12.29 10.17 20.16
N GLY A 100 11.60 10.39 19.03
CA GLY A 100 12.22 10.49 17.71
C GLY A 100 12.80 9.16 17.23
N ARG A 101 12.27 8.03 17.73
CA ARG A 101 12.68 6.71 17.24
C ARG A 101 12.23 6.53 15.81
N ASP A 102 13.02 5.75 15.11
CA ASP A 102 12.79 5.44 13.72
C ASP A 102 11.82 4.27 13.59
N LEU A 103 10.56 4.58 13.35
CA LEU A 103 9.45 3.63 13.23
C LEU A 103 9.05 3.38 11.77
N GLY A 104 9.72 4.02 10.81
CA GLY A 104 9.37 3.91 9.40
C GLY A 104 9.93 2.65 8.75
N GLU A 105 9.14 1.96 7.95
CA GLU A 105 9.56 0.81 7.17
C GLU A 105 9.82 1.20 5.71
N ALA A 106 11.00 0.84 5.19
CA ALA A 106 11.28 0.92 3.76
C ALA A 106 10.73 -0.34 3.09
N ARG A 107 9.82 -0.16 2.12
CA ARG A 107 9.25 -1.26 1.31
C ARG A 107 9.44 -0.96 -0.17
N PRO A 108 10.70 -0.99 -0.66
CA PRO A 108 11.02 -0.68 -2.06
C PRO A 108 10.33 -1.69 -2.98
N THR A 109 9.33 -1.21 -3.70
CA THR A 109 8.51 -2.01 -4.59
C THR A 109 8.58 -1.46 -6.01
N TRP A 110 8.39 -2.33 -7.00
CA TRP A 110 8.35 -1.97 -8.41
C TRP A 110 7.43 -2.91 -9.17
N VAL A 111 6.97 -2.47 -10.33
CA VAL A 111 6.18 -3.29 -11.24
C VAL A 111 7.09 -3.83 -12.34
N ARG A 112 7.03 -5.15 -12.55
CA ARG A 112 7.71 -5.82 -13.65
C ARG A 112 6.66 -6.31 -14.64
N VAL A 113 6.76 -5.85 -15.89
CA VAL A 113 5.92 -6.30 -17.00
C VAL A 113 6.81 -6.99 -18.02
N GLU A 114 6.49 -8.25 -18.34
CA GLU A 114 7.29 -9.08 -19.23
C GLU A 114 6.37 -9.80 -20.22
N ARG A 115 6.89 -10.11 -21.40
CA ARG A 115 6.19 -10.91 -22.40
C ARG A 115 7.00 -12.16 -22.71
N ASP A 116 6.34 -13.30 -22.78
CA ASP A 116 6.94 -14.57 -23.15
C ASP A 116 6.04 -15.38 -24.10
N ALA A 117 6.41 -16.63 -24.35
CA ALA A 117 5.68 -17.55 -25.23
C ALA A 117 4.23 -17.84 -24.75
N ARG A 118 3.91 -17.58 -23.47
CA ARG A 118 2.59 -17.79 -22.86
C ARG A 118 1.79 -16.49 -22.70
N GLY A 119 2.30 -15.35 -23.19
CA GLY A 119 1.62 -14.06 -23.14
C GLY A 119 2.32 -13.02 -22.28
N THR A 120 1.54 -12.03 -21.82
CA THR A 120 2.06 -10.93 -20.98
C THR A 120 1.88 -11.28 -19.51
N ARG A 121 2.88 -10.95 -18.70
CA ARG A 121 2.90 -11.11 -17.24
C ARG A 121 3.12 -9.74 -16.60
N ALA A 122 2.49 -9.51 -15.47
CA ALA A 122 2.67 -8.32 -14.66
C ALA A 122 2.81 -8.74 -13.19
N CYS A 123 3.88 -8.27 -12.55
CA CYS A 123 4.19 -8.60 -11.16
C CYS A 123 4.42 -7.33 -10.37
N LEU A 124 3.85 -7.25 -9.18
CA LEU A 124 4.31 -6.32 -8.16
C LEU A 124 5.41 -7.02 -7.37
N MET A 125 6.59 -6.42 -7.38
CA MET A 125 7.80 -6.94 -6.76
C MET A 125 8.19 -6.10 -5.54
N GLU A 126 8.89 -6.70 -4.59
CA GLU A 126 9.48 -6.04 -3.42
C GLU A 126 10.94 -6.47 -3.25
N TRP A 127 11.80 -5.55 -2.80
CA TRP A 127 13.18 -5.88 -2.43
C TRP A 127 13.23 -6.13 -0.93
N LYS A 128 13.51 -7.37 -0.54
CA LYS A 128 13.56 -7.81 0.85
C LYS A 128 14.79 -8.68 1.05
N ASP A 129 15.55 -8.43 2.13
CA ASP A 129 16.72 -9.23 2.51
C ASP A 129 17.73 -9.47 1.37
N SER A 130 17.98 -8.43 0.56
CA SER A 130 18.87 -8.47 -0.62
C SER A 130 18.37 -9.32 -1.80
N ALA A 131 17.09 -9.69 -1.80
CA ALA A 131 16.45 -10.45 -2.86
C ALA A 131 15.19 -9.73 -3.38
N ALA A 132 14.85 -10.01 -4.64
CA ALA A 132 13.59 -9.59 -5.23
C ALA A 132 12.52 -10.67 -5.03
N GLU A 133 11.44 -10.33 -4.34
CA GLU A 133 10.30 -11.21 -4.08
C GLU A 133 9.05 -10.72 -4.81
N SER A 134 8.20 -11.65 -5.25
CA SER A 134 6.92 -11.30 -5.86
C SER A 134 5.85 -11.15 -4.76
N ARG A 135 5.16 -10.01 -4.75
CA ARG A 135 4.05 -9.71 -3.83
C ARG A 135 2.68 -10.00 -4.44
N ALA A 136 2.56 -9.81 -5.74
CA ALA A 136 1.40 -10.21 -6.51
C ALA A 136 1.82 -10.49 -7.95
N PHE A 137 1.26 -11.53 -8.54
CA PHE A 137 1.63 -12.00 -9.86
C PHE A 137 0.36 -12.21 -10.70
N TYR A 138 0.38 -11.72 -11.94
CA TYR A 138 -0.74 -11.83 -12.86
C TYR A 138 -0.28 -12.21 -14.27
N ARG A 139 -1.11 -13.01 -14.95
CA ARG A 139 -0.99 -13.33 -16.36
C ARG A 139 -2.18 -12.77 -17.13
N PHE A 140 -1.88 -12.19 -18.28
CA PHE A 140 -2.90 -11.75 -19.22
C PHE A 140 -3.42 -12.92 -20.05
N GLU A 141 -4.74 -13.10 -20.07
CA GLU A 141 -5.45 -14.06 -20.91
C GLU A 141 -6.09 -13.33 -22.10
N PRO A 142 -5.52 -13.44 -23.32
CA PRO A 142 -5.92 -12.64 -24.46
C PRO A 142 -7.34 -12.96 -24.96
N GLU A 143 -7.81 -14.19 -24.79
CA GLU A 143 -9.13 -14.64 -25.25
C GLU A 143 -10.27 -13.86 -24.58
N ASN A 144 -10.08 -13.52 -23.32
CA ASN A 144 -11.07 -12.86 -22.48
C ASN A 144 -10.66 -11.42 -22.09
N ARG A 145 -9.46 -10.99 -22.52
CA ARG A 145 -8.84 -9.70 -22.17
C ARG A 145 -8.81 -9.45 -20.66
N HIS A 146 -8.53 -10.48 -19.87
CA HIS A 146 -8.50 -10.39 -18.41
C HIS A 146 -7.12 -10.71 -17.84
N TRP A 147 -6.89 -10.25 -16.62
CA TRP A 147 -5.70 -10.61 -15.85
C TRP A 147 -6.07 -11.61 -14.77
N LYS A 148 -5.43 -12.77 -14.80
CA LYS A 148 -5.60 -13.82 -13.79
C LYS A 148 -4.43 -13.80 -12.83
N ARG A 149 -4.72 -13.80 -11.54
CA ARG A 149 -3.71 -13.94 -10.49
C ARG A 149 -3.14 -15.36 -10.50
N GLU A 150 -1.82 -15.50 -10.48
CA GLU A 150 -1.14 -16.78 -10.25
C GLU A 150 -0.38 -16.68 -8.91
N GLY A 151 -0.76 -17.47 -7.90
CA GLY A 151 -0.18 -17.38 -6.54
C GLY A 151 -1.02 -16.58 -5.56
#